data_AF-A0A5D4SFF2-F1
#
_entry.id   AF-A0A5D4SFF2-F1
#
_cell.length_a   1.000
_cell.length_b   1.000
_cell.length_c   1.000
_cell.angle_alpha   90.00
_cell.angle_beta   90.00
_cell.angle_gamma   90.00
#
_symmetry.space_group_name_H-M   'P 1'
#
loop_
_entity.id
_entity.type
_entity.pdbx_description
1 polymer ?
#
loop_
_entity_poly.entity_id
_entity_poly.type
_entity_poly.pdbx_seq_one_letter_code
_entity_poly.pdbx_strand_id
1 'polypeptide(L)'
;MLKWLKKYIKLETTKKWGYTYNKSGNGVSVFYKTFTGSDFYNFTFKKGAELTISCEAVVEGGELTIEWNDGRKIIWKETFHESGKKTFTAEVSNRLHGINLIGADTRGSCKVEFTETKD
;
A
#
# COMPACT_ATOMS: atom_id res chain seq x y z
N MET A 1 -12.88 18.94 30.08
CA MET A 1 -13.06 18.97 28.61
C MET A 1 -12.05 18.09 27.84
N LEU A 2 -10.77 18.00 28.24
CA LEU A 2 -9.74 17.21 27.53
C LEU A 2 -9.89 15.67 27.54
N LYS A 3 -10.64 15.09 28.51
CA LYS A 3 -10.73 13.62 28.68
C LYS A 3 -11.57 12.92 27.58
N TRP A 4 -12.51 13.62 26.94
CA TRP A 4 -13.41 13.04 25.93
C TRP A 4 -12.77 12.94 24.54
N LEU A 5 -11.84 13.84 24.20
CA LEU A 5 -11.12 13.83 22.92
C LEU A 5 -10.17 12.62 22.79
N LYS A 6 -9.62 12.11 23.90
CA LYS A 6 -8.73 10.93 23.88
C LYS A 6 -9.41 9.65 23.38
N LYS A 7 -10.75 9.53 23.48
CA LYS A 7 -11.49 8.38 22.95
C LYS A 7 -11.45 8.32 21.41
N TYR A 8 -11.23 9.47 20.76
CA TYR A 8 -11.18 9.60 19.31
C TYR A 8 -9.76 9.71 18.75
N ILE A 9 -8.75 9.81 19.63
CA ILE A 9 -7.34 9.85 19.23
C ILE A 9 -6.82 8.42 19.27
N LYS A 10 -6.88 7.74 18.13
CA LYS A 10 -6.19 6.47 17.94
C LYS A 10 -4.70 6.77 17.83
N LEU A 11 -3.96 6.58 18.92
CA LEU A 11 -2.50 6.63 18.91
C LEU A 11 -2.01 5.36 18.23
N GLU A 12 -1.88 5.39 16.90
CA GLU A 12 -1.25 4.31 16.16
C GLU A 12 0.27 4.47 16.27
N THR A 13 0.91 3.50 16.90
CA THR A 13 2.38 3.44 17.00
C THR A 13 2.93 3.01 15.65
N THR A 14 3.67 3.92 14.98
CA THR A 14 4.39 3.60 13.74
C THR A 14 5.87 3.39 14.04
N LYS A 15 6.43 2.26 13.61
CA LYS A 15 7.85 1.93 13.69
C LYS A 15 8.38 1.68 12.28
N LYS A 16 9.40 2.43 11.88
CA LYS A 16 10.09 2.25 10.59
C LYS A 16 11.60 2.19 10.83
N TRP A 17 12.18 1.00 10.75
CA TRP A 17 13.62 0.80 10.91
C TRP A 17 14.22 0.20 9.65
N GLY A 18 15.30 0.83 9.15
CA GLY A 18 15.90 0.46 7.87
C GLY A 18 14.92 0.60 6.70
N TYR A 19 14.00 1.56 6.78
CA TYR A 19 12.94 1.77 5.79
C TYR A 19 13.46 2.66 4.66
N THR A 20 13.47 2.14 3.44
CA THR A 20 13.79 2.89 2.23
C THR A 20 12.73 2.62 1.17
N TYR A 21 12.45 3.62 0.34
CA TYR A 21 11.56 3.44 -0.79
C TYR A 21 12.08 4.16 -2.03
N ASN A 22 11.69 3.65 -3.19
CA ASN A 22 11.87 4.29 -4.48
C ASN A 22 10.52 4.28 -5.20
N LYS A 23 10.07 5.46 -5.66
CA LYS A 23 8.79 5.64 -6.31
C LYS A 23 8.99 6.17 -7.72
N SER A 24 8.35 5.52 -8.69
CA SER A 24 8.23 5.97 -10.07
C SER A 24 6.84 6.56 -10.34
N GLY A 25 6.59 6.94 -11.60
CA GLY A 25 5.27 7.42 -12.04
C GLY A 25 4.15 6.39 -11.86
N ASN A 26 4.47 5.09 -11.96
CA ASN A 26 3.50 3.99 -11.96
C ASN A 26 3.81 2.89 -10.94
N GLY A 27 4.80 3.04 -10.07
CA GLY A 27 5.13 2.02 -9.07
C GLY A 27 5.91 2.53 -7.88
N VAL A 28 6.03 1.67 -6.88
CA VAL A 28 6.84 1.90 -5.68
C VAL A 28 7.51 0.59 -5.27
N SER A 29 8.77 0.68 -4.89
CA SER A 29 9.52 -0.40 -4.23
C SER A 29 9.90 0.06 -2.84
N VAL A 30 9.72 -0.80 -1.85
CA VAL A 30 10.00 -0.51 -0.45
C VAL A 30 10.82 -1.66 0.15
N PHE A 31 11.84 -1.32 0.92
CA PHE A 31 12.60 -2.26 1.74
C PHE A 31 12.54 -1.81 3.19
N TYR A 32 12.46 -2.76 4.12
CA TYR A 32 12.39 -2.47 5.56
C TYR A 32 12.99 -3.60 6.40
N LYS A 33 13.84 -3.24 7.38
CA LYS A 33 14.28 -4.19 8.41
C LYS A 33 13.17 -4.47 9.43
N THR A 34 12.34 -3.48 9.75
CA THR A 34 11.11 -3.65 10.54
C THR A 34 10.13 -2.53 10.19
N PHE A 35 8.87 -2.90 9.96
CA PHE A 35 7.79 -1.97 9.69
C PHE A 35 6.50 -2.34 10.45
N THR A 36 6.02 -1.38 11.25
CA THR A 36 4.75 -1.42 11.98
C THR A 36 4.03 -0.10 11.75
N GLY A 37 2.73 -0.13 11.45
CA GLY A 37 1.94 1.06 11.12
C GLY A 37 1.66 1.14 9.63
N SER A 38 1.45 2.35 9.09
CA SER A 38 1.07 2.54 7.68
C SER A 38 2.00 3.50 6.93
N ASP A 39 2.08 3.34 5.60
CA ASP A 39 2.69 4.30 4.69
C ASP A 39 1.89 4.42 3.40
N PHE A 40 1.80 5.63 2.85
CA PHE A 40 0.91 5.92 1.73
C PHE A 40 1.66 6.52 0.53
N TYR A 41 1.38 5.98 -0.67
CA TYR A 41 1.95 6.43 -1.93
C TYR A 41 0.85 6.76 -2.93
N ASN A 42 0.88 7.97 -3.50
CA ASN A 42 -0.10 8.40 -4.49
C ASN A 42 0.36 8.15 -5.94
N PHE A 43 -0.60 7.86 -6.81
CA PHE A 43 -0.41 7.68 -8.25
C PHE A 43 -1.53 8.40 -8.99
N THR A 44 -1.25 8.89 -10.19
CA THR A 44 -2.24 9.55 -11.03
C THR A 44 -2.38 8.81 -12.34
N PHE A 45 -3.60 8.41 -12.66
CA PHE A 45 -3.95 7.69 -13.89
C PHE A 45 -5.07 8.41 -14.65
N LYS A 46 -5.29 8.01 -15.89
CA LYS A 46 -6.44 8.49 -16.67
C LYS A 46 -7.73 7.89 -16.10
N LYS A 47 -8.77 8.71 -15.99
CA LYS A 47 -10.10 8.24 -15.62
C LYS A 47 -10.66 7.35 -16.74
N GLY A 48 -11.26 6.21 -16.38
CA GLY A 48 -11.80 5.22 -17.32
C GLY A 48 -10.76 4.24 -17.85
N ALA A 49 -9.49 4.36 -17.44
CA ALA A 49 -8.47 3.37 -17.80
C ALA A 49 -8.71 2.04 -17.07
N GLU A 50 -8.37 0.94 -17.73
CA GLU A 50 -8.28 -0.37 -17.09
C GLU A 50 -6.86 -0.56 -16.56
N LEU A 51 -6.71 -0.58 -15.24
CA LEU A 51 -5.40 -0.72 -14.58
C LEU A 51 -5.24 -2.12 -14.01
N THR A 52 -4.06 -2.68 -14.21
CA THR A 52 -3.61 -3.89 -13.52
C THR A 52 -2.58 -3.51 -12.46
N ILE A 53 -2.88 -3.80 -11.20
CA ILE A 53 -1.90 -3.76 -10.11
C ILE A 53 -1.14 -5.09 -10.08
N SER A 54 0.18 -5.03 -10.01
CA SER A 54 1.07 -6.16 -9.74
C SER A 54 1.81 -5.92 -8.45
N CYS A 55 1.70 -6.86 -7.51
CA CYS A 55 2.37 -6.80 -6.22
C CYS A 55 3.29 -8.01 -6.06
N GLU A 56 4.48 -7.76 -5.53
CA GLU A 56 5.41 -8.77 -5.04
C GLU A 56 5.82 -8.40 -3.63
N ALA A 57 5.67 -9.32 -2.68
CA ALA A 57 6.07 -9.14 -1.30
C ALA A 57 7.10 -10.20 -0.93
N VAL A 58 8.16 -9.78 -0.25
CA VAL A 58 9.09 -10.64 0.48
C VAL A 58 8.81 -10.42 1.95
N VAL A 59 8.29 -11.45 2.62
CA VAL A 59 7.95 -11.42 4.05
C VAL A 59 8.85 -12.42 4.77
N GLU A 60 9.79 -11.91 5.55
CA GLU A 60 10.70 -12.70 6.39
C GLU A 60 10.14 -12.94 7.81
N GLY A 61 9.09 -12.20 8.17
CA GLY A 61 8.36 -12.30 9.43
C GLY A 61 7.33 -11.18 9.56
N GLY A 62 6.35 -11.36 10.46
CA GLY A 62 5.20 -10.47 10.59
C GLY A 62 4.26 -10.53 9.37
N GLU A 63 3.51 -9.46 9.14
CA GLU A 63 2.53 -9.40 8.03
C GLU A 63 2.58 -8.05 7.31
N LEU A 64 2.47 -8.10 5.98
CA LEU A 64 2.32 -6.91 5.14
C LEU A 64 0.95 -6.93 4.48
N THR A 65 0.17 -5.89 4.69
CA THR A 65 -1.03 -5.62 3.90
C THR A 65 -0.75 -4.55 2.86
N ILE A 66 -1.18 -4.79 1.63
CA ILE A 66 -1.15 -3.82 0.52
C ILE A 66 -2.60 -3.49 0.15
N GLU A 67 -2.96 -2.22 0.20
CA GLU A 67 -4.28 -1.72 -0.19
C GLU A 67 -4.15 -0.77 -1.37
N TRP A 68 -4.92 -1.03 -2.43
CA TRP A 68 -5.14 -0.09 -3.51
C TRP A 68 -6.48 0.61 -3.33
N ASN A 69 -6.47 1.94 -3.32
CA ASN A 69 -7.65 2.78 -3.23
C ASN A 69 -7.67 3.89 -4.31
N ASP A 70 -8.81 4.51 -4.49
CA ASP A 70 -9.03 5.64 -5.41
C ASP A 70 -9.32 6.97 -4.69
N GLY A 71 -8.88 7.07 -3.43
CA GLY A 71 -9.18 8.21 -2.55
C GLY A 71 -10.60 8.23 -1.98
N ARG A 72 -11.53 7.39 -2.47
CA ARG A 72 -12.91 7.28 -1.96
C ARG A 72 -13.20 5.91 -1.36
N LYS A 73 -12.70 4.85 -1.98
CA LYS A 73 -12.90 3.46 -1.56
C LYS A 73 -11.64 2.63 -1.81
N ILE A 74 -11.56 1.51 -1.08
CA ILE A 74 -10.62 0.44 -1.38
C ILE A 74 -11.11 -0.29 -2.63
N ILE A 75 -10.25 -0.39 -3.63
CA ILE A 75 -10.47 -1.18 -4.85
C ILE A 75 -10.05 -2.62 -4.62
N TRP A 76 -8.88 -2.80 -3.99
CA TRP A 76 -8.28 -4.11 -3.76
C TRP A 76 -7.43 -4.09 -2.50
N LYS A 77 -7.34 -5.23 -1.82
CA LYS A 77 -6.58 -5.41 -0.59
C LYS A 77 -6.09 -6.86 -0.52
N GLU A 78 -4.83 -7.03 -0.14
CA GLU A 78 -4.25 -8.34 0.16
C GLU A 78 -3.33 -8.25 1.37
N THR A 79 -3.34 -9.29 2.20
CA THR A 79 -2.42 -9.46 3.33
C THR A 79 -1.49 -10.65 3.07
N PHE A 80 -0.19 -10.38 3.05
CA PHE A 80 0.88 -11.36 2.88
C PHE A 80 1.42 -11.76 4.25
N HIS A 81 1.28 -13.05 4.58
CA HIS A 81 1.91 -13.69 5.74
C HIS A 81 3.23 -14.39 5.34
N GLU A 82 3.42 -14.61 4.04
CA GLU A 82 4.59 -15.22 3.43
C GLU A 82 4.91 -14.50 2.11
N SER A 83 6.10 -14.77 1.56
CA SER A 83 6.53 -14.15 0.31
C SER A 83 5.66 -14.63 -0.86
N GLY A 84 5.29 -13.73 -1.76
CA GLY A 84 4.39 -14.07 -2.86
C GLY A 84 4.13 -12.94 -3.84
N LYS A 85 3.38 -13.27 -4.90
CA LYS A 85 2.98 -12.33 -5.95
C LYS A 85 1.47 -12.36 -6.13
N LYS A 86 0.87 -11.20 -6.42
CA LYS A 86 -0.55 -11.05 -6.74
C LYS A 86 -0.75 -10.03 -7.83
N THR A 87 -1.78 -10.25 -8.63
CA THR A 87 -2.23 -9.29 -9.62
C THR A 87 -3.73 -9.09 -9.51
N PHE A 88 -4.20 -7.90 -9.85
CA PHE A 88 -5.62 -7.58 -9.89
C PHE A 88 -5.88 -6.50 -10.93
N THR A 89 -6.98 -6.60 -11.67
CA THR A 89 -7.34 -5.65 -12.73
C THR A 89 -8.69 -5.01 -12.43
N ALA A 90 -8.78 -3.69 -12.58
CA ALA A 90 -10.03 -2.95 -12.43
C ALA A 90 -10.06 -1.70 -13.31
N GLU A 91 -11.27 -1.33 -13.74
CA GLU A 91 -11.53 -0.03 -14.34
C GLU A 91 -11.51 1.07 -13.29
N VAL A 92 -10.78 2.16 -13.54
CA VAL A 92 -10.63 3.24 -12.57
C VAL A 92 -11.58 4.40 -12.78
N SER A 93 -12.36 4.71 -11.74
CA SER A 93 -13.36 5.77 -11.78
C SER A 93 -12.82 7.17 -11.45
N ASN A 94 -11.62 7.24 -10.86
CA ASN A 94 -10.97 8.48 -10.42
C ASN A 94 -9.56 8.59 -10.98
N ARG A 95 -8.98 9.79 -10.97
CA ARG A 95 -7.60 10.00 -11.44
C ARG A 95 -6.56 9.73 -10.35
N LEU A 96 -6.88 10.04 -9.10
CA LEU A 96 -5.97 9.86 -7.97
C LEU A 96 -6.17 8.49 -7.35
N HIS A 97 -5.06 7.77 -7.19
CA HIS A 97 -5.02 6.47 -6.56
C HIS A 97 -3.98 6.46 -5.46
N GLY A 98 -4.19 5.57 -4.50
CA GLY A 98 -3.31 5.38 -3.35
C GLY A 98 -2.93 3.92 -3.21
N ILE A 99 -1.66 3.67 -2.90
CA ILE A 99 -1.19 2.44 -2.28
C ILE A 99 -0.96 2.74 -0.80
N ASN A 100 -1.70 2.06 0.06
CA ASN A 100 -1.46 2.06 1.49
C ASN A 100 -0.78 0.73 1.87
N LEU A 101 0.44 0.82 2.36
CA LEU A 101 1.16 -0.31 2.95
C LEU A 101 0.91 -0.30 4.44
N ILE A 102 0.49 -1.43 5.00
CA ILE A 102 0.25 -1.57 6.44
C ILE A 102 1.10 -2.74 6.94
N GLY A 103 2.08 -2.44 7.78
CA GLY A 103 2.94 -3.41 8.41
C GLY A 103 2.45 -3.78 9.81
N ALA A 104 2.46 -5.07 10.12
CA ALA A 104 2.34 -5.60 11.48
C ALA A 104 3.64 -6.32 11.83
N ASP A 105 4.59 -5.56 12.40
CA ASP A 105 5.95 -6.01 12.75
C ASP A 105 6.68 -6.75 11.61
N THR A 106 6.42 -6.33 10.36
CA THR A 106 6.91 -7.03 9.17
C THR A 106 8.37 -6.71 8.84
N ARG A 107 9.06 -7.69 8.24
CA ARG A 107 10.44 -7.57 7.72
C ARG A 107 10.50 -8.05 6.28
N GLY A 108 11.33 -7.40 5.47
CA GLY A 108 11.55 -7.75 4.07
C GLY A 108 11.34 -6.57 3.14
N SER A 109 10.58 -6.79 2.06
CA SER A 109 10.38 -5.78 1.02
C SER A 109 9.07 -5.98 0.26
N CYS A 110 8.65 -4.97 -0.49
CA CYS A 110 7.59 -5.13 -1.46
C CYS A 110 7.80 -4.24 -2.68
N LYS A 111 7.25 -4.68 -3.81
CA LYS A 111 7.17 -3.93 -5.06
C LYS A 111 5.72 -3.89 -5.51
N VAL A 112 5.25 -2.71 -5.86
CA VAL A 112 3.92 -2.48 -6.44
C VAL A 112 4.09 -1.73 -7.74
N GLU A 113 3.47 -2.22 -8.81
CA GLU A 113 3.49 -1.61 -10.14
C GLU A 113 2.09 -1.59 -10.74
N PHE A 114 1.80 -0.53 -11.47
CA PHE A 114 0.60 -0.37 -12.28
C PHE A 114 0.94 -0.41 -13.76
N THR A 115 0.10 -1.11 -14.52
CA THR A 115 0.09 -1.08 -15.98
C THR A 115 -1.29 -0.70 -16.49
N GLU A 116 -1.34 0.22 -17.47
CA GLU A 116 -2.58 0.54 -18.19
C GLU A 116 -2.79 -0.50 -19.29
N THR A 117 -3.97 -1.09 -19.39
CA THR A 117 -4.26 -2.20 -20.32
C THR A 117 -4.96 -1.72 -21.60
N LYS A 118 -5.44 -0.46 -21.65
CA LYS A 118 -6.07 0.16 -22.83
C LYS A 118 -5.75 1.65 -22.94
N ASP A 119 -5.40 2.09 -24.15
CA ASP A 119 -5.23 3.49 -24.56
C ASP A 119 -6.54 4.13 -25.06
#